data_AF-A0AAE0GIP3-F1
#
_entry.id   AF-A0AAE0GIP3-F1
#
_cell.length_a   1.000
_cell.length_b   1.000
_cell.length_c   1.000
_cell.angle_alpha   90.00
_cell.angle_beta   90.00
_cell.angle_gamma   90.00
#
_symmetry.space_group_name_H-M   'P 1'
#
loop_
_entity.id
_entity.type
_entity.pdbx_description
1 polymer ?
#
loop_
_entity_poly.entity_id
_entity_poly.type
_entity_poly.pdbx_seq_one_letter_code
_entity_poly.pdbx_strand_id
1 'polypeptide(L)'
;MKLAVIALYRALWKEAAKMPTEYRRDFIRRRIRRDFEASKNESDPEQVQFLVQLGHTQLENITVQAEHLSEVAKMDLSNIKGVKNTVV
;
A
#
# COMPACT_ATOMS: atom_id res chain seq x y z
N MET A 1 4.85 -23.07 -0.33
CA MET A 1 4.17 -22.01 0.45
C MET A 1 5.07 -20.84 0.85
N LYS A 2 6.22 -21.04 1.51
CA LYS A 2 7.12 -19.94 1.96
C LYS A 2 7.53 -18.92 0.87
N LEU A 3 7.86 -19.38 -0.34
CA LEU A 3 8.23 -18.49 -1.45
C LEU A 3 7.09 -17.55 -1.87
N ALA A 4 5.85 -18.03 -1.87
CA ALA A 4 4.67 -17.23 -2.22
C ALA A 4 4.43 -16.11 -1.19
N VAL A 5 4.60 -16.42 0.10
CA VAL A 5 4.49 -15.44 1.20
C VAL A 5 5.54 -14.34 1.07
N ILE A 6 6.79 -14.69 0.76
CA ILE A 6 7.87 -13.71 0.54
C ILE A 6 7.59 -12.85 -0.70
N ALA A 7 7.11 -13.45 -1.78
CA ALA A 7 6.74 -12.72 -2.99
C ALA A 7 5.62 -11.71 -2.71
N LEU A 8 4.57 -12.12 -1.97
CA LEU A 8 3.47 -11.26 -1.55
C LEU A 8 3.96 -10.10 -0.67
N TYR A 9 4.82 -10.37 0.32
CA TYR A 9 5.42 -9.32 1.14
C TYR A 9 6.15 -8.27 0.30
N ARG A 10 6.96 -8.71 -0.67
CA ARG A 10 7.70 -7.82 -1.57
C ARG A 10 6.77 -7.02 -2.48
N ALA A 11 5.71 -7.64 -2.98
CA ALA A 11 4.70 -6.97 -3.80
C ALA A 11 4.00 -5.85 -3.01
N LEU A 12 3.53 -6.15 -1.79
CA LEU A 12 2.93 -5.18 -0.88
C LEU A 12 3.89 -4.03 -0.57
N TRP A 13 5.17 -4.33 -0.33
CA TRP A 13 6.20 -3.32 -0.07
C TRP A 13 6.45 -2.39 -1.26
N LYS A 14 6.43 -2.95 -2.47
CA LYS A 14 6.58 -2.19 -3.73
C LYS A 14 5.38 -1.29 -3.97
N GLU A 15 4.16 -1.78 -3.79
CA GLU A 15 2.94 -0.98 -3.96
C GLU A 15 2.84 0.12 -2.91
N ALA A 16 3.22 -0.16 -1.66
CA ALA A 16 3.29 0.86 -0.61
C ALA A 16 4.21 2.03 -1.00
N ALA A 17 5.28 1.78 -1.77
CA ALA A 17 6.20 2.82 -2.21
C ALA A 17 5.58 3.81 -3.22
N LYS A 18 4.48 3.43 -3.88
CA LYS A 18 3.77 4.30 -4.84
C LYS A 18 2.88 5.34 -4.17
N MET A 19 2.66 5.26 -2.84
CA MET A 19 1.86 6.26 -2.15
C MET A 19 2.49 7.67 -2.27
N PRO A 20 1.66 8.70 -2.51
CA PRO A 20 2.15 10.03 -2.88
C PRO A 20 2.88 10.74 -1.74
N THR A 21 2.57 10.42 -0.48
CA THR A 21 3.20 11.05 0.69
C THR A 21 4.02 10.06 1.50
N GLU A 22 5.12 10.55 2.08
CA GLU A 22 6.01 9.75 2.92
C GLU A 22 5.29 9.15 4.13
N TYR A 23 4.46 9.95 4.80
CA TYR A 23 3.65 9.51 5.92
C TYR A 23 2.79 8.27 5.57
N ARG A 24 2.13 8.28 4.40
CA ARG A 24 1.31 7.15 3.95
C ARG A 24 2.18 5.93 3.60
N ARG A 25 3.31 6.13 2.90
CA ARG A 25 4.26 5.04 2.62
C ARG A 25 4.70 4.34 3.91
N ASP A 26 5.09 5.12 4.92
CA ASP A 26 5.62 4.60 6.18
C ASP A 26 4.55 3.97 7.06
N PHE A 27 3.33 4.52 7.06
CA PHE A 27 2.19 3.89 7.71
C PHE A 27 1.92 2.50 7.13
N ILE A 28 1.80 2.38 5.81
CA ILE A 28 1.48 1.11 5.15
C ILE A 28 2.62 0.10 5.35
N ARG A 29 3.89 0.50 5.22
CA ARG A 29 5.04 -0.37 5.49
C ARG A 29 5.06 -0.90 6.92
N ARG A 30 4.80 -0.04 7.91
CA ARG A 30 4.70 -0.46 9.32
C ARG A 30 3.54 -1.44 9.53
N ARG A 31 2.41 -1.22 8.87
CA ARG A 31 1.25 -2.12 8.93
C ARG A 31 1.57 -3.49 8.32
N ILE A 32 2.11 -3.53 7.10
CA ILE A 32 2.53 -4.78 6.42
C ILE A 32 3.49 -5.57 7.32
N ARG A 33 4.53 -4.92 7.85
CA ARG A 33 5.48 -5.58 8.74
C ARG A 33 4.80 -6.15 9.99
N ARG A 34 3.93 -5.37 10.64
CA ARG A 34 3.21 -5.82 11.84
C ARG A 34 2.36 -7.06 11.56
N ASP A 35 1.61 -7.05 10.46
CA ASP A 35 0.69 -8.13 10.11
C ASP A 35 1.46 -9.43 9.80
N PHE A 36 2.59 -9.35 9.08
CA PHE A 36 3.43 -10.52 8.81
C PHE A 36 4.14 -11.04 10.07
N GLU A 37 4.62 -10.16 10.95
CA GLU A 37 5.24 -10.57 12.22
C GLU A 37 4.23 -11.22 13.17
N ALA A 38 2.99 -10.72 13.21
CA ALA A 38 1.91 -11.29 14.03
C ALA A 38 1.57 -12.71 13.60
N SER A 39 1.63 -13.01 12.30
CA SER A 39 1.27 -14.32 11.74
C SER A 39 2.47 -15.25 11.51
N LYS A 40 3.70 -14.87 11.90
CA LYS A 40 4.93 -15.59 11.51
C LYS A 40 5.02 -17.04 12.00
N ASN A 41 4.31 -17.34 13.09
CA ASN A 41 4.30 -18.65 13.74
C ASN A 41 3.01 -19.44 13.43
N GLU A 42 2.15 -18.94 12.53
CA GLU A 42 0.94 -19.65 12.13
C GLU A 42 1.33 -20.97 11.44
N SER A 43 0.75 -22.06 11.95
CA SER A 43 1.03 -23.42 11.49
C SER A 43 -0.19 -24.10 10.91
N ASP A 44 -1.39 -23.58 11.17
CA ASP A 44 -2.62 -24.07 10.58
C ASP A 44 -2.64 -23.75 9.07
N PRO A 45 -2.63 -24.77 8.18
CA PRO A 45 -2.61 -24.57 6.73
C PRO A 45 -3.80 -23.75 6.22
N GLU A 46 -4.99 -23.92 6.80
CA GLU A 46 -6.19 -23.20 6.38
C GLU A 46 -6.06 -21.71 6.73
N GLN A 47 -5.59 -21.44 7.95
CA GLN A 47 -5.34 -20.07 8.40
C GLN A 47 -4.23 -19.39 7.59
N VAL A 48 -3.14 -20.09 7.26
CA VAL A 48 -2.10 -19.54 6.36
C VAL A 48 -2.68 -19.21 4.99
N GLN A 49 -3.51 -20.09 4.43
CA GLN A 49 -4.14 -19.86 3.13
C GLN A 49 -5.06 -18.64 3.16
N PHE A 50 -5.89 -18.53 4.19
CA PHE A 50 -6.75 -17.36 4.41
C PHE A 50 -5.93 -16.07 4.50
N LEU A 51 -4.85 -16.06 5.29
CA LEU A 51 -3.98 -14.90 5.44
C LEU A 51 -3.30 -14.48 4.13
N VAL A 52 -2.90 -15.45 3.30
CA VAL A 52 -2.36 -15.18 1.96
C VAL A 52 -3.41 -14.54 1.06
N GLN A 53 -4.64 -15.07 1.04
CA GLN A 53 -5.75 -14.48 0.28
C GLN A 53 -6.07 -13.06 0.75
N LEU A 54 -6.15 -12.86 2.06
CA LEU A 54 -6.33 -11.53 2.65
C LEU A 54 -5.21 -10.58 2.21
N GLY A 55 -3.96 -11.04 2.22
CA GLY A 55 -2.83 -10.23 1.75
C GLY A 55 -2.92 -9.86 0.26
N HIS A 56 -3.45 -10.73 -0.59
CA HIS A 56 -3.75 -10.40 -2.00
C HIS A 56 -4.83 -9.32 -2.11
N THR A 57 -5.92 -9.42 -1.36
CA THR A 57 -6.93 -8.36 -1.29
C THR A 57 -6.34 -7.03 -0.82
N GLN A 58 -5.43 -7.06 0.17
CA GLN A 58 -4.74 -5.85 0.62
C GLN A 58 -3.82 -5.26 -0.46
N LEU A 59 -3.20 -6.10 -1.28
CA LEU A 59 -2.38 -5.64 -2.41
C LEU A 59 -3.21 -4.86 -3.43
N GLU A 60 -4.38 -5.38 -3.80
CA GLU A 60 -5.32 -4.70 -4.69
C GLU A 60 -5.77 -3.36 -4.11
N ASN A 61 -6.16 -3.34 -2.82
CA ASN A 61 -6.55 -2.12 -2.12
C ASN A 61 -5.44 -1.06 -2.10
N ILE A 62 -4.21 -1.45 -1.79
CA ILE A 62 -3.06 -0.52 -1.78
C ILE A 62 -2.79 0.03 -3.19
N THR A 63 -2.94 -0.80 -4.21
CA THR A 63 -2.73 -0.40 -5.62
C THR A 63 -3.73 0.68 -6.02
N VAL A 64 -5.03 0.42 -5.82
CA VAL A 64 -6.12 1.38 -6.13
C VAL A 64 -5.96 2.67 -5.33
N GLN A 65 -5.62 2.57 -4.04
CA GLN A 65 -5.40 3.75 -3.20
C GLN A 65 -4.19 4.58 -3.65
N ALA A 66 -3.10 3.93 -4.06
CA ALA A 66 -1.91 4.63 -4.52
C ALA A 66 -2.19 5.41 -5.81
N GLU A 67 -2.94 4.82 -6.74
CA GLU A 67 -3.39 5.48 -7.97
C GLU A 67 -4.28 6.68 -7.65
N HIS A 68 -5.38 6.45 -6.93
CA HIS A 68 -6.36 7.50 -6.63
C HIS A 68 -5.76 8.66 -5.84
N LEU A 69 -4.99 8.38 -4.77
CA LEU A 69 -4.38 9.43 -3.96
C LEU A 69 -3.30 10.20 -4.72
N SER A 70 -2.62 9.56 -5.68
CA SER A 70 -1.66 10.25 -6.54
C SER A 70 -2.35 11.20 -7.53
N GLU A 71 -3.54 10.84 -8.02
CA GLU A 71 -4.35 11.74 -8.85
C GLU A 71 -4.84 12.95 -8.06
N VAL A 72 -5.39 12.73 -6.86
CA VAL A 72 -5.84 13.81 -5.98
C VAL A 72 -4.68 14.75 -5.64
N ALA A 73 -3.51 14.21 -5.30
CA ALA A 73 -2.33 15.03 -5.02
C ALA A 73 -1.87 15.87 -6.23
N LYS A 74 -2.01 15.38 -7.46
CA LYS A 74 -1.72 16.15 -8.67
C LYS A 74 -2.74 17.27 -8.88
N MET A 75 -4.03 17.00 -8.65
CA MET A 75 -5.10 17.99 -8.77
C MET A 75 -4.91 19.16 -7.79
N ASP A 76 -4.54 18.84 -6.54
CA ASP A 76 -4.25 19.87 -5.53
C ASP A 76 -3.09 20.78 -5.98
N LEU A 77 -2.03 20.20 -6.55
CA LEU A 77 -0.90 20.96 -7.07
C LEU A 77 -1.26 21.83 -8.29
N SER A 78 -2.14 21.37 -9.18
CA SER A 78 -2.61 22.19 -10.31
C SER A 78 -3.50 23.34 -9.86
N ASN A 79 -4.36 23.12 -8.86
CA ASN A 79 -5.23 24.15 -8.31
C ASN A 79 -4.40 25.29 -7.67
N ILE A 80 -3.31 24.96 -6.97
CA ILE A 80 -2.39 25.95 -6.39
C ILE A 80 -1.66 26.78 -7.48
N LYS A 81 -1.27 26.14 -8.60
CA LYS A 81 -0.59 26.85 -9.71
C LYS A 81 -1.55 27.73 -10.51
N GLY A 82 -2.79 27.31 -10.70
CA GLY A 82 -3.82 28.09 -11.42
C GLY A 82 -4.15 29.42 -10.74
N VAL A 83 -4.26 29.41 -9.40
CA VAL A 83 -4.54 30.64 -8.61
C VAL A 83 -3.45 31.70 -8.78
N LYS A 84 -2.19 31.31 -8.94
CA LYS A 84 -1.07 32.27 -9.11
C LYS A 84 -1.09 33.00 -10.45
N ASN A 85 -1.76 32.47 -11.47
CA ASN A 85 -1.84 33.08 -12.81
C ASN A 85 -3.06 33.99 -13.02
N THR A 86 -3.96 34.11 -12.04
CA THR A 86 -5.20 34.92 -12.15
C THR A 86 -5.10 36.27 -11.42
N VAL A 87 -3.96 36.59 -10.82
CA VAL A 87 -3.71 37.90 -10.22
C VAL A 87 -2.87 38.74 -11.19
N VAL A 88 -3.53 39.34 -12.17
CA VAL A 88 -3.04 40.48 -12.97
C VAL A 88 -4.11 41.55 -12.97
#